data_AF-A0A951WQE6-F1
#
_entry.id   AF-A0A951WQE6-F1
#
_cell.length_a   1.000
_cell.length_b   1.000
_cell.length_c   1.000
_cell.angle_alpha   90.00
_cell.angle_beta   90.00
_cell.angle_gamma   90.00
#
_symmetry.space_group_name_H-M   'P 1'
#
loop_
_entity.id
_entity.type
_entity.pdbx_description
1 polymer ?
#
loop_
_entity_poly.entity_id
_entity_poly.type
_entity_poly.pdbx_seq_one_letter_code
_entity_poly.pdbx_strand_id
1 'polypeptide(L)'
;MIWLTPDVARDIVKQADVHSPNEVCGVLIGRVGHAPRPVPLTNVDPNPRTGYMADPGELAKVLTRAIADDERLHAIYHSHPNSPAIPSRRDIADWGYPDSVMLIAGRDREGFALAAWKVTYGRVERVELTISDTRPLGAAAAPYTFAQRVLLIAAAVAMAAVVIVTAVALLPPPLVP
;
A
#
# COMPACT_ATOMS: atom_id res chain seq x y z
N MET A 1 4.82 -8.44 2.82
CA MET A 1 6.06 -8.20 2.06
C MET A 1 5.78 -7.22 0.93
N ILE A 2 6.79 -6.46 0.51
CA ILE A 2 6.82 -5.68 -0.72
C ILE A 2 8.04 -6.10 -1.55
N TRP A 3 7.89 -6.12 -2.87
CA TRP A 3 8.95 -6.53 -3.79
C TRP A 3 9.24 -5.39 -4.78
N LEU A 4 10.52 -5.09 -4.97
CA LEU A 4 11.04 -4.15 -5.96
C LEU A 4 12.10 -4.85 -6.83
N THR A 5 12.21 -4.45 -8.09
CA THR A 5 13.41 -4.78 -8.87
C THR A 5 14.59 -3.92 -8.41
N PRO A 6 15.84 -4.36 -8.67
CA PRO A 6 17.03 -3.55 -8.43
C PRO A 6 16.98 -2.18 -9.13
N ASP A 7 16.43 -2.10 -10.35
CA ASP A 7 16.26 -0.83 -11.07
C ASP A 7 15.34 0.14 -10.34
N VAL A 8 14.16 -0.34 -9.93
CA VAL A 8 13.19 0.48 -9.19
C VAL A 8 13.78 0.96 -7.87
N ALA A 9 14.49 0.08 -7.14
CA ALA A 9 15.15 0.45 -5.91
C ALA A 9 16.23 1.53 -6.14
N ARG A 10 17.05 1.37 -7.20
CA ARG A 10 18.07 2.35 -7.59
C ARG A 10 17.47 3.69 -8.00
N ASP A 11 16.36 3.70 -8.72
CA ASP A 11 15.71 4.94 -9.15
C ASP A 11 15.21 5.76 -7.97
N ILE A 12 14.61 5.11 -6.97
CA ILE A 12 14.16 5.78 -5.73
C ILE A 12 15.37 6.35 -4.96
N VAL A 13 16.42 5.55 -4.80
CA VAL A 13 17.65 5.98 -4.10
C VAL A 13 18.33 7.14 -4.84
N LYS A 14 18.44 7.05 -6.17
CA LYS A 14 19.01 8.10 -7.02
C LYS A 14 18.20 9.38 -6.91
N GLN A 15 16.87 9.30 -6.91
CA GLN A 15 16.02 10.46 -6.73
C GLN A 15 16.29 11.13 -5.37
N ALA A 16 16.36 10.34 -4.30
CA ALA A 16 16.66 10.83 -2.95
C ALA A 16 18.04 11.48 -2.85
N ASP A 17 19.05 10.93 -3.52
CA ASP A 17 20.41 11.48 -3.53
C ASP A 17 20.53 12.79 -4.31
N VAL A 18 19.94 12.86 -5.51
CA VAL A 18 19.99 14.06 -6.36
C VAL A 18 19.28 15.27 -5.71
N HIS A 19 18.22 15.03 -4.95
CA HIS A 19 17.43 16.11 -4.33
C HIS A 19 17.83 16.42 -2.89
N SER A 20 18.74 15.62 -2.32
CA SER A 20 19.34 15.90 -1.02
C SER A 20 19.91 17.33 -1.01
N PRO A 21 19.59 18.16 0.00
CA PRO A 21 19.10 17.80 1.34
C PRO A 21 17.58 17.84 1.52
N ASN A 22 16.81 18.02 0.45
CA ASN A 22 15.35 18.00 0.51
C ASN A 22 14.84 16.56 0.43
N GLU A 23 13.80 16.25 1.19
CA GLU A 23 13.00 15.05 1.06
C GLU A 23 12.26 15.05 -0.27
N VAL A 24 12.22 13.88 -0.89
CA VAL A 24 11.39 13.60 -2.07
C VAL A 24 10.25 12.68 -1.66
N CYS A 25 9.19 12.68 -2.44
CA CYS A 25 8.08 11.76 -2.26
C CYS A 25 7.56 11.21 -3.60
N GLY A 26 6.81 10.12 -3.53
CA GLY A 26 6.16 9.54 -4.69
C GLY A 26 5.35 8.30 -4.33
N VAL A 27 4.88 7.61 -5.35
CA VAL A 27 4.10 6.37 -5.21
C VAL A 27 4.66 5.24 -6.06
N LEU A 28 4.43 4.01 -5.62
CA LEU A 28 4.74 2.80 -6.37
C LEU A 28 3.45 2.23 -6.94
N ILE A 29 3.33 2.26 -8.26
CA ILE A 29 2.12 1.83 -9.00
C ILE A 29 2.45 0.59 -9.83
N GLY A 30 1.54 -0.38 -9.89
CA GLY A 30 1.68 -1.48 -10.82
C GLY A 30 0.57 -2.50 -10.71
N ARG A 31 0.50 -3.42 -11.67
CA ARG A 31 -0.45 -4.53 -11.65
C ARG A 31 -0.10 -5.55 -10.58
N VAL A 32 -1.11 -6.26 -10.08
CA VAL A 32 -0.89 -7.37 -9.15
C VAL A 32 -0.01 -8.41 -9.81
N GLY A 33 1.12 -8.70 -9.17
CA GLY A 33 2.07 -9.71 -9.62
C GLY A 33 3.12 -9.24 -10.64
N HIS A 34 3.14 -7.96 -10.95
CA HIS A 34 4.23 -7.30 -11.66
C HIS A 34 5.01 -6.41 -10.69
N ALA A 35 6.28 -6.15 -10.99
CA ALA A 35 7.04 -5.18 -10.21
C ALA A 35 6.42 -3.79 -10.36
N PRO A 36 6.22 -3.04 -9.28
CA PRO A 36 5.68 -1.69 -9.37
C PRO A 36 6.73 -0.73 -9.92
N ARG A 37 6.29 0.29 -10.65
CA ARG A 37 7.11 1.41 -11.12
C ARG A 37 7.02 2.60 -10.16
N PRO A 38 8.12 3.34 -9.93
CA PRO A 38 8.08 4.57 -9.16
C PRO A 38 7.42 5.67 -9.99
N VAL A 39 6.57 6.47 -9.34
CA VAL A 39 6.01 7.70 -9.88
C VAL A 39 6.36 8.82 -8.88
N PRO A 40 7.42 9.60 -9.17
CA PRO A 40 7.75 10.78 -8.41
C PRO A 40 6.56 11.74 -8.33
N LEU A 41 6.38 12.35 -7.17
CA LEU A 41 5.40 13.42 -6.94
C LEU A 41 6.13 14.66 -6.43
N THR A 42 5.57 15.83 -6.73
CA THR A 42 6.07 17.09 -6.21
C THR A 42 5.89 17.14 -4.69
N ASN A 43 6.99 17.39 -3.96
CA ASN A 43 6.94 17.68 -2.53
C ASN A 43 6.56 19.16 -2.33
N VAL A 44 5.35 19.39 -1.81
CA VAL A 44 4.79 20.71 -1.52
C VAL A 44 4.85 21.08 -0.03
N ASP A 45 5.62 20.33 0.79
CA ASP A 45 5.83 20.69 2.19
C ASP A 45 6.54 22.05 2.31
N PRO A 46 6.11 22.95 3.21
CA PRO A 46 6.79 24.22 3.42
C PRO A 46 8.23 24.06 3.95
N ASN A 47 8.56 22.91 4.55
CA ASN A 47 9.86 22.60 5.11
C ASN A 47 10.41 21.28 4.52
N PRO A 48 10.75 21.26 3.22
CA PRO A 48 11.09 20.03 2.50
C PRO A 48 12.39 19.38 2.99
N ARG A 49 13.20 20.03 3.84
CA ARG A 49 14.41 19.41 4.44
C ARG A 49 14.11 18.44 5.57
N THR A 50 12.90 18.48 6.12
CA THR A 50 12.48 17.77 7.34
C THR A 50 11.04 17.28 7.24
N GLY A 51 10.51 17.15 6.04
CA GLY A 51 9.17 16.65 5.81
C GLY A 51 8.79 16.62 4.35
N TYR A 52 7.70 15.91 4.08
CA TYR A 52 7.10 15.84 2.77
C TYR A 52 5.58 15.98 2.84
N MET A 53 5.02 16.55 1.78
CA MET A 53 3.60 16.53 1.49
C MET A 53 3.49 16.36 -0.01
N ALA A 54 3.00 15.20 -0.47
CA ALA A 54 2.82 14.98 -1.90
C ALA A 54 1.75 15.93 -2.45
N ASP A 55 1.98 16.51 -3.63
CA ASP A 55 0.97 17.33 -4.30
C ASP A 55 -0.34 16.52 -4.45
N PRO A 56 -1.46 16.99 -3.87
CA PRO A 56 -2.70 16.21 -3.85
C PRO A 56 -3.32 16.07 -5.25
N GLY A 57 -3.10 17.03 -6.15
CA GLY A 57 -3.60 16.99 -7.52
C GLY A 57 -2.84 15.96 -8.35
N GLU A 58 -1.51 15.95 -8.26
CA GLU A 58 -0.67 14.93 -8.90
C GLU A 58 -1.00 13.54 -8.36
N LEU A 59 -1.09 13.38 -7.04
CA LEU A 59 -1.44 12.11 -6.41
C LEU A 59 -2.81 11.60 -6.90
N ALA A 60 -3.84 12.44 -6.86
CA ALA A 60 -5.18 12.06 -7.32
C ALA A 60 -5.18 11.65 -8.81
N LYS A 61 -4.44 12.38 -9.65
CA LYS A 61 -4.30 12.07 -11.08
C LYS A 61 -3.62 10.72 -11.30
N VAL A 62 -2.53 10.45 -10.58
CA VAL A 62 -1.79 9.18 -10.68
C VAL A 62 -2.65 8.01 -10.22
N LEU A 63 -3.34 8.14 -9.08
CA LEU A 63 -4.23 7.08 -8.58
C LEU A 63 -5.42 6.82 -9.50
N THR A 64 -6.05 7.88 -10.03
CA THR A 64 -7.16 7.76 -11.00
C THR A 64 -6.69 7.03 -12.27
N ARG A 65 -5.50 7.38 -12.78
CA ARG A 65 -4.92 6.73 -13.95
C ARG A 65 -4.59 5.26 -13.68
N ALA A 66 -4.01 4.97 -12.52
CA ALA A 66 -3.70 3.59 -12.12
C ALA A 66 -4.94 2.70 -12.15
N ILE A 67 -6.07 3.19 -11.60
CA ILE A 67 -7.35 2.46 -11.62
C ILE A 67 -7.81 2.20 -13.06
N ALA A 68 -7.71 3.20 -13.95
CA ALA A 68 -8.09 3.04 -15.36
C ALA A 68 -7.23 2.02 -16.12
N ASP A 69 -5.96 1.85 -15.70
CA ASP A 69 -4.99 0.94 -16.33
C ASP A 69 -4.92 -0.45 -15.65
N ASP A 70 -5.85 -0.76 -14.73
CA ASP A 70 -5.88 -1.97 -13.88
C ASP A 70 -4.61 -2.15 -13.01
N GLU A 71 -4.00 -1.03 -12.64
CA GLU A 71 -2.87 -0.94 -11.71
C GLU A 71 -3.37 -0.59 -10.29
N ARG A 72 -2.54 -0.86 -9.29
CA ARG A 72 -2.82 -0.53 -7.89
C ARG A 72 -1.67 0.22 -7.25
N LEU A 73 -1.95 0.91 -6.15
CA LEU A 73 -0.95 1.47 -5.25
C LEU A 73 -0.32 0.35 -4.41
N HIS A 74 1.00 0.18 -4.51
CA HIS A 74 1.77 -0.80 -3.72
C HIS A 74 2.37 -0.16 -2.46
N ALA A 75 2.88 1.07 -2.60
CA ALA A 75 3.44 1.84 -1.50
C ALA A 75 3.44 3.33 -1.83
N ILE A 76 3.49 4.15 -0.79
CA ILE A 76 3.86 5.56 -0.87
C ILE A 76 5.28 5.65 -0.33
N TYR A 77 6.16 6.35 -1.03
CA TYR A 77 7.55 6.48 -0.62
C TYR A 77 7.94 7.92 -0.36
N HIS A 78 8.90 8.09 0.55
CA HIS A 78 9.60 9.34 0.77
C HIS A 78 11.06 9.09 1.14
N SER A 79 11.87 10.15 1.19
CA SER A 79 13.28 10.05 1.59
C SER A 79 13.56 10.77 2.91
N HIS A 80 14.53 10.25 3.66
CA HIS A 80 15.16 10.91 4.79
C HIS A 80 16.63 11.17 4.47
N PRO A 81 16.99 12.34 3.91
CA PRO A 81 18.37 12.63 3.51
C PRO A 81 19.37 12.69 4.67
N ASN A 82 18.88 12.90 5.89
CA ASN A 82 19.68 13.14 7.09
C ASN A 82 19.44 12.13 8.22
N SER A 83 18.65 11.08 7.97
CA SER A 83 18.38 10.07 8.99
C SER A 83 18.12 8.68 8.38
N PRO A 84 18.26 7.60 9.17
CA PRO A 84 17.98 6.24 8.71
C PRO A 84 16.53 6.07 8.23
N ALA A 85 16.29 4.97 7.51
CA ALA A 85 14.99 4.61 6.95
C ALA A 85 13.98 4.13 8.01
N ILE A 86 13.69 4.97 9.00
CA ILE A 86 12.80 4.71 10.13
C ILE A 86 11.74 5.82 10.16
N PRO A 87 10.43 5.50 10.30
CA PRO A 87 9.37 6.50 10.33
C PRO A 87 9.60 7.51 11.45
N SER A 88 9.55 8.79 11.09
CA SER A 88 9.60 9.89 12.05
C SER A 88 8.28 9.98 12.83
N ARG A 89 8.27 10.75 13.94
CA ARG A 89 7.01 11.04 14.65
C ARG A 89 6.00 11.76 13.74
N ARG A 90 6.49 12.62 12.85
CA ARG A 90 5.68 13.36 11.89
C ARG A 90 5.09 12.41 10.85
N ASP A 91 5.90 11.50 10.30
CA ASP A 91 5.45 10.51 9.32
C ASP A 91 4.28 9.69 9.87
N ILE A 92 4.37 9.27 11.15
CA ILE A 92 3.35 8.47 11.81
C ILE A 92 2.07 9.29 12.06
N ALA A 93 2.21 10.55 12.47
CA ALA A 93 1.10 11.44 12.78
C ALA A 93 0.33 11.86 11.53
N ASP A 94 1.05 12.15 10.44
CA ASP A 94 0.50 12.64 9.18
C ASP A 94 0.08 11.49 8.24
N TRP A 95 0.25 10.21 8.66
CA TRP A 95 -0.05 9.05 7.83
C TRP A 95 -1.56 8.81 7.64
N GLY A 96 -2.09 9.27 6.51
CA GLY A 96 -3.49 9.08 6.11
C GLY A 96 -3.81 7.78 5.37
N TYR A 97 -2.87 6.83 5.25
CA TYR A 97 -2.99 5.68 4.34
C TYR A 97 -2.83 4.32 5.06
N PRO A 98 -3.76 3.96 5.97
CA PRO A 98 -3.59 2.82 6.88
C PRO A 98 -3.42 1.45 6.18
N ASP A 99 -3.91 1.32 4.94
CA ASP A 99 -3.81 0.10 4.14
C ASP A 99 -2.58 0.06 3.21
N SER A 100 -1.86 1.18 3.09
CA SER A 100 -0.70 1.31 2.22
C SER A 100 0.61 1.02 2.95
N VAL A 101 1.62 0.57 2.20
CA VAL A 101 2.99 0.47 2.70
C VAL A 101 3.65 1.85 2.62
N MET A 102 4.34 2.24 3.68
CA MET A 102 5.26 3.38 3.72
C MET A 102 6.68 2.87 3.39
N LEU A 103 7.27 3.35 2.31
CA LEU A 103 8.64 3.02 1.92
C LEU A 103 9.55 4.23 2.15
N ILE A 104 10.60 4.06 2.94
CA ILE A 104 11.52 5.16 3.28
C ILE A 104 12.88 4.89 2.65
N ALA A 105 13.40 5.85 1.89
CA ALA A 105 14.79 5.93 1.48
C ALA A 105 15.57 6.78 2.48
N GLY A 106 16.17 6.17 3.48
CA GLY A 106 16.91 6.88 4.53
C GLY A 106 18.42 6.80 4.35
N ARG A 107 19.14 7.88 4.65
CA ARG A 107 20.59 7.96 4.55
C ARG A 107 21.26 7.72 5.91
N ASP A 108 22.20 6.79 5.96
CA ASP A 108 23.12 6.59 7.08
C ASP A 108 24.59 6.77 6.65
N ARG A 109 25.54 6.19 7.40
CA ARG A 109 26.98 6.29 7.09
C ARG A 109 27.40 5.51 5.83
N GLU A 110 26.63 4.50 5.45
CA GLU A 110 26.91 3.62 4.30
C GLU A 110 26.22 4.12 3.01
N GLY A 111 25.24 5.01 3.15
CA GLY A 111 24.53 5.63 2.05
C GLY A 111 23.02 5.58 2.25
N PHE A 112 22.26 5.65 1.15
CA PHE A 112 20.81 5.44 1.23
C PHE A 112 20.47 3.95 1.28
N ALA A 113 19.61 3.60 2.23
CA ALA A 113 18.98 2.30 2.35
C ALA A 113 17.45 2.44 2.29
N LEU A 114 16.79 1.40 1.78
CA LEU A 114 15.35 1.32 1.74
C LEU A 114 14.81 0.47 2.89
N ALA A 115 13.74 0.92 3.51
CA ALA A 115 12.97 0.12 4.47
C ALA A 115 11.47 0.38 4.31
N ALA A 116 10.69 -0.69 4.48
CA ALA A 116 9.23 -0.64 4.34
C ALA A 116 8.54 -0.82 5.70
N TRP A 117 7.44 -0.11 5.87
CA TRP A 117 6.71 -0.01 7.13
C TRP A 117 5.20 -0.02 6.87
N LYS A 118 4.45 -0.59 7.81
CA LYS A 118 3.00 -0.46 7.87
C LYS A 118 2.65 0.35 9.12
N VAL A 119 1.88 1.40 8.92
CA VAL A 119 1.42 2.29 10.00
C VAL A 119 -0.09 2.20 10.07
N THR A 120 -0.61 1.69 11.19
CA THR A 120 -2.05 1.48 11.39
C THR A 120 -2.43 1.97 12.78
N TYR A 121 -3.22 3.04 12.86
CA TYR A 121 -3.62 3.68 14.13
C TYR A 121 -2.42 3.97 15.08
N GLY A 122 -1.33 4.51 14.52
CA GLY A 122 -0.10 4.83 15.26
C GLY A 122 0.81 3.65 15.59
N ARG A 123 0.37 2.40 15.33
CA ARG A 123 1.23 1.21 15.43
C ARG A 123 2.10 1.11 14.18
N VAL A 124 3.41 0.98 14.40
CA VAL A 124 4.42 0.88 13.35
C VAL A 124 4.99 -0.52 13.32
N GLU A 125 4.85 -1.20 12.18
CA GLU A 125 5.37 -2.55 11.97
C GLU A 125 6.27 -2.59 10.74
N ARG A 126 7.42 -3.27 10.86
CA ARG A 126 8.34 -3.42 9.73
C ARG A 126 7.76 -4.40 8.73
N VAL A 127 7.73 -4.00 7.46
CA VAL A 127 7.33 -4.86 6.35
C VAL A 127 8.60 -5.38 5.68
N GLU A 128 8.63 -6.69 5.43
CA GLU A 128 9.70 -7.30 4.65
C GLU A 128 9.76 -6.68 3.25
N LEU A 129 10.92 -6.12 2.89
CA LEU A 129 11.25 -5.59 1.57
C LEU A 129 12.21 -6.55 0.89
N THR A 130 11.83 -7.06 -0.29
CA THR A 130 12.68 -7.90 -1.13
C THR A 130 13.10 -7.14 -2.37
N ILE A 131 14.40 -7.12 -2.67
CA ILE A 131 14.96 -6.54 -3.90
C ILE A 131 15.50 -7.70 -4.74
N SER A 132 14.89 -7.95 -5.90
CA SER A 132 15.26 -9.07 -6.80
C SER A 132 14.70 -8.82 -8.21
N ASP A 133 15.42 -9.25 -9.25
CA ASP A 133 14.89 -9.20 -10.63
C ASP A 133 13.73 -10.17 -10.83
N THR A 134 13.73 -11.26 -10.08
CA THR A 134 12.65 -12.24 -10.09
C THR A 134 11.65 -11.93 -8.99
N ARG A 135 10.38 -12.01 -9.36
CA ARG A 135 9.29 -11.94 -8.38
C ARG A 135 9.54 -13.03 -7.33
N PRO A 136 9.66 -12.67 -6.03
CA PRO A 136 9.67 -13.66 -4.99
C PRO A 136 8.40 -14.47 -5.15
N LEU A 137 8.51 -15.80 -5.12
CA LEU A 137 7.34 -16.66 -4.91
C LEU A 137 6.78 -16.27 -3.56
N GLY A 138 5.90 -15.25 -3.56
CA GLY A 138 5.23 -14.82 -2.36
C GLY A 138 4.48 -16.03 -1.86
N ALA A 139 4.51 -16.24 -0.54
CA ALA A 139 3.44 -16.97 0.11
C ALA A 139 2.14 -16.37 -0.46
N ALA A 140 1.50 -17.07 -1.41
CA ALA A 140 0.13 -16.79 -1.77
C ALA A 140 -0.59 -16.64 -0.43
N ALA A 141 -1.37 -15.57 -0.23
CA ALA A 141 -2.13 -15.37 0.99
C ALA A 141 -2.62 -16.74 1.43
N ALA A 142 -2.10 -17.24 2.57
CA ALA A 142 -2.10 -18.67 2.84
C ALA A 142 -3.51 -19.16 2.55
N PRO A 143 -3.69 -20.13 1.62
CA PRO A 143 -5.03 -20.50 1.18
C PRO A 143 -5.87 -20.71 2.42
N TYR A 144 -7.07 -20.09 2.49
CA TYR A 144 -7.94 -20.20 3.66
C TYR A 144 -7.93 -21.64 4.15
N THR A 145 -7.68 -21.83 5.44
CA THR A 145 -7.70 -23.15 6.05
C THR A 145 -9.03 -23.84 5.74
N PHE A 146 -9.06 -25.17 5.77
CA PHE A 146 -10.30 -25.92 5.58
C PHE A 146 -11.43 -25.38 6.48
N ALA A 147 -11.12 -25.09 7.75
CA ALA A 147 -12.06 -24.50 8.70
C ALA A 147 -12.59 -23.12 8.25
N GLN A 148 -11.72 -22.22 7.78
CA GLN A 148 -12.13 -20.91 7.29
C GLN A 148 -13.01 -21.00 6.03
N ARG A 149 -12.71 -21.94 5.12
CA ARG A 149 -13.54 -22.18 3.93
C ARG A 149 -14.92 -22.70 4.31
N VAL A 150 -14.98 -23.68 5.22
CA VAL A 150 -16.24 -24.22 5.74
C VAL A 150 -17.06 -23.11 6.42
N LEU A 151 -16.41 -22.28 7.24
CA LEU A 151 -17.08 -21.18 7.93
C LEU A 151 -17.65 -20.13 6.95
N LEU A 152 -16.88 -19.74 5.93
CA LEU A 152 -17.33 -18.81 4.89
C LEU A 152 -18.52 -19.37 4.10
N ILE A 153 -18.47 -20.64 3.69
CA ILE A 153 -19.56 -21.29 2.98
C ILE A 153 -20.79 -21.41 3.88
N ALA A 154 -20.62 -21.85 5.13
CA ALA A 154 -21.73 -21.98 6.08
C ALA A 154 -22.40 -20.63 6.35
N ALA A 155 -21.62 -19.55 6.52
CA ALA A 155 -22.13 -18.20 6.69
C ALA A 155 -22.94 -17.73 5.46
N ALA A 156 -22.43 -17.98 4.24
CA ALA A 156 -23.13 -17.63 3.01
C ALA A 156 -24.45 -18.41 2.84
N VAL A 157 -24.45 -19.71 3.13
CA VAL A 157 -25.64 -20.57 3.09
C VAL A 157 -26.67 -20.14 4.13
N ALA A 158 -26.24 -19.87 5.36
CA ALA A 158 -27.13 -19.39 6.43
C ALA A 158 -27.78 -18.05 6.05
N MET A 159 -27.00 -17.12 5.50
CA MET A 159 -27.51 -15.84 5.02
C MET A 159 -28.55 -16.02 3.90
N ALA A 160 -28.28 -16.89 2.93
CA ALA A 160 -29.22 -17.20 1.85
C ALA A 160 -30.51 -17.85 2.39
N ALA A 161 -30.41 -18.79 3.33
CA ALA A 161 -31.56 -19.44 3.95
C ALA A 161 -32.45 -18.44 4.71
N VAL A 162 -31.86 -17.53 5.48
CA VAL A 162 -32.59 -16.46 6.16
C VAL A 162 -33.34 -15.58 5.15
N VAL A 163 -32.69 -15.19 4.06
CA VAL A 163 -33.33 -14.39 3.00
C VAL A 163 -34.51 -15.13 2.37
N ILE A 164 -34.34 -16.42 2.04
CA ILE A 164 -35.39 -17.23 1.42
C ILE A 164 -36.58 -17.42 2.35
N VAL A 165 -36.33 -17.81 3.61
CA VAL A 165 -37.40 -18.03 4.60
C VAL A 165 -38.18 -16.74 4.84
N THR A 166 -37.46 -15.62 4.97
CA THR A 166 -38.10 -14.30 5.15
C THR A 166 -38.93 -13.92 3.93
N ALA A 167 -38.41 -14.13 2.71
CA ALA A 167 -39.15 -13.84 1.48
C ALA A 167 -40.43 -14.69 1.36
N VAL A 168 -40.36 -15.99 1.70
CA VAL A 168 -41.54 -16.88 1.68
C VAL A 168 -42.57 -16.49 2.74
N ALA A 169 -42.12 -16.12 3.95
CA ALA A 169 -43.02 -15.69 5.02
C ALA A 169 -43.73 -14.37 4.70
N LEU A 170 -43.17 -13.55 3.81
CA LEU A 170 -43.76 -12.30 3.33
C LEU A 170 -44.64 -12.46 2.08
N LEU A 171 -44.76 -13.67 1.52
CA LEU A 171 -45.68 -13.89 0.41
C LEU A 171 -47.12 -13.65 0.86
N PRO A 172 -47.94 -12.96 0.05
CA PRO A 172 -49.36 -12.82 0.35
C PRO A 172 -50.02 -14.21 0.40
N PRO A 173 -51.03 -14.41 1.27
CA PRO A 173 -51.76 -15.66 1.31
C PRO A 173 -52.34 -15.99 -0.08
N PRO A 174 -52.42 -17.28 -0.45
CA PRO A 174 -52.98 -17.67 -1.73
C PRO A 174 -54.40 -17.12 -1.85
N LEU A 175 -54.74 -16.58 -3.02
CA LEU A 175 -56.11 -16.16 -3.33
C LEU A 175 -56.99 -17.41 -3.29
N VAL A 176 -57.82 -17.50 -2.24
CA VAL A 176 -58.83 -18.56 -2.13
C VAL A 176 -59.99 -18.17 -3.06
N PRO A 177 -60.47 -19.07 -3.94
CA PRO A 177 -61.61 -18.82 -4.82
C PRO A 177 -62.93 -18.69 -4.06
#